data_AF-A0A916EJU6-F1
#
_entry.id   AF-A0A916EJU6-F1
#
_cell.length_a   1.000
_cell.length_b   1.000
_cell.length_c   1.000
_cell.angle_alpha   90.00
_cell.angle_beta   90.00
_cell.angle_gamma   90.00
#
_symmetry.space_group_name_H-M   'P 1'
#
loop_
_entity.id
_entity.type
_entity.pdbx_description
1 polymer ?
#
loop_
_entity_poly.entity_id
_entity_poly.type
_entity_poly.pdbx_seq_one_letter_code
_entity_poly.pdbx_strand_id
1 'polypeptide(L)'
;MMTWIYQTILIIVILQNVITNILSIPVEPKTSIHRLETRYYFDYSIGGNQAEKDYCISILHLTRALDCDKARDLAEEALAKAKNNFPESTLHNGSGDAYRHCYWSGLLTFEFGVSGAKGFGDRHEDYPKNPSGEKAMDLNNNNVGRTVASQIKKGDKNALSAACKQALTDGRLKTLN
;
A
#
# COMPACT_ATOMS: atom_id res chain seq x y z
N MET A 1 -40.88 -53.92 5.23
CA MET A 1 -40.23 -53.12 6.29
C MET A 1 -38.71 -52.96 6.10
N MET A 2 -38.08 -53.52 5.05
CA MET A 2 -36.63 -53.41 4.81
C MET A 2 -36.21 -52.31 3.80
N THR A 3 -37.09 -51.82 2.93
CA THR A 3 -36.72 -50.87 1.84
C THR A 3 -36.39 -49.46 2.33
N TRP A 4 -37.08 -48.97 3.37
CA TRP A 4 -36.84 -47.66 3.97
C TRP A 4 -35.50 -47.56 4.70
N ILE A 5 -35.00 -48.69 5.21
CA ILE A 5 -33.72 -48.79 5.91
C ILE A 5 -32.56 -48.67 4.91
N TYR A 6 -32.68 -49.28 3.72
CA TYR A 6 -31.66 -49.15 2.67
C TYR A 6 -31.56 -47.73 2.10
N GLN A 7 -32.68 -47.03 1.91
CA GLN A 7 -32.66 -45.63 1.43
C GLN A 7 -32.05 -44.68 2.47
N THR A 8 -32.32 -44.88 3.76
CA THR A 8 -31.71 -44.06 4.82
C THR A 8 -30.22 -44.34 4.99
N ILE A 9 -29.79 -45.60 4.92
CA ILE A 9 -28.36 -45.96 4.97
C ILE A 9 -27.61 -45.39 3.76
N LEU A 10 -28.20 -45.45 2.55
CA LEU A 10 -27.58 -44.90 1.34
C LEU A 10 -27.41 -43.38 1.42
N ILE A 11 -28.40 -42.66 1.97
CA ILE A 11 -28.32 -41.21 2.20
C ILE A 11 -27.23 -40.89 3.23
N ILE A 12 -27.09 -41.68 4.30
CA ILE A 12 -26.06 -41.48 5.33
C ILE A 12 -24.66 -41.72 4.75
N VAL A 13 -24.47 -42.75 3.91
CA VAL A 13 -23.17 -43.02 3.26
C VAL A 13 -22.81 -41.94 2.24
N ILE A 14 -23.78 -41.43 1.49
CA ILE A 14 -23.56 -40.30 0.56
C ILE A 14 -23.22 -39.02 1.34
N LEU A 15 -23.92 -38.73 2.44
CA LEU A 15 -23.61 -37.59 3.31
C LEU A 15 -22.22 -37.72 3.96
N GLN A 16 -21.85 -38.90 4.44
CA GLN A 16 -20.51 -39.16 4.97
C GLN A 16 -19.42 -38.98 3.89
N ASN A 17 -19.65 -39.45 2.66
CA ASN A 17 -18.72 -39.25 1.54
C ASN A 17 -18.63 -37.79 1.06
N VAL A 18 -19.72 -37.02 1.14
CA VAL A 18 -19.69 -35.58 0.85
C VAL A 18 -18.96 -34.81 1.95
N ILE A 19 -19.15 -35.17 3.22
CA ILE A 19 -18.43 -34.57 4.36
C ILE A 19 -16.94 -34.89 4.29
N THR A 20 -16.55 -36.13 3.97
CA THR A 20 -15.12 -36.48 3.83
C THR A 20 -14.48 -35.84 2.60
N ASN A 21 -15.20 -35.63 1.49
CA ASN A 21 -14.67 -34.88 0.34
C ASN A 21 -14.52 -33.37 0.62
N ILE A 22 -15.41 -32.77 1.42
CA ILE A 22 -15.26 -31.36 1.85
C ILE A 22 -14.08 -31.20 2.81
N LEU A 23 -13.80 -32.21 3.65
CA LEU A 23 -12.65 -32.24 4.55
C LEU A 23 -11.33 -32.66 3.89
N SER A 24 -11.37 -33.13 2.65
CA SER A 24 -10.21 -33.56 1.86
C SER A 24 -9.80 -32.54 0.79
N ILE A 25 -10.49 -31.39 0.70
CA ILE A 25 -9.99 -30.27 -0.08
C ILE A 25 -8.68 -29.86 0.59
N PRO A 26 -7.54 -29.91 -0.11
CA PRO A 26 -6.33 -29.33 0.41
C PRO A 26 -6.60 -27.82 0.51
N VAL A 27 -6.95 -27.37 1.71
CA VAL A 27 -6.83 -25.97 2.06
C VAL A 27 -5.33 -25.74 2.05
N GLU A 28 -4.81 -25.22 0.94
CA GLU A 28 -3.46 -24.68 0.96
C GLU A 28 -3.34 -23.80 2.21
N PRO A 29 -2.24 -23.89 2.97
CA PRO A 29 -2.11 -23.16 4.23
C PRO A 29 -1.88 -21.66 3.94
N LYS A 30 -2.89 -20.97 3.41
CA LYS A 30 -3.09 -19.54 3.62
C LYS A 30 -3.58 -19.35 5.04
N THR A 31 -2.63 -19.57 5.94
CA THR A 31 -2.54 -19.06 7.30
C THR A 31 -2.87 -17.56 7.31
N SER A 32 -4.17 -17.20 7.40
CA SER A 32 -4.65 -15.88 6.95
C SER A 32 -5.56 -15.14 7.93
N ILE A 33 -5.73 -15.57 9.18
CA ILE A 33 -6.43 -14.72 10.17
C ILE A 33 -5.53 -14.46 11.37
N HIS A 34 -5.05 -15.51 12.05
CA HIS A 34 -4.17 -15.34 13.22
C HIS A 34 -2.76 -14.80 12.89
N ARG A 35 -2.24 -15.13 11.69
CA ARG A 35 -0.98 -14.58 11.13
C ARG A 35 -1.16 -13.13 10.69
N LEU A 36 -2.36 -12.75 10.22
CA LEU A 36 -2.63 -11.37 9.85
C LEU A 36 -2.65 -10.50 11.10
N GLU A 37 -3.34 -10.88 12.18
CA GLU A 37 -3.39 -10.07 13.41
C GLU A 37 -2.01 -9.83 14.05
N THR A 38 -1.17 -10.87 14.13
CA THR A 38 0.16 -10.76 14.75
C THR A 38 1.17 -10.03 13.86
N ARG A 39 1.11 -10.21 12.53
CA ARG A 39 1.96 -9.45 11.58
C ARG A 39 1.49 -8.00 11.46
N TYR A 40 0.19 -7.76 11.48
CA TYR A 40 -0.44 -6.43 11.44
C TYR A 40 -0.06 -5.56 12.65
N TYR A 41 -0.12 -6.10 13.86
CA TYR A 41 0.26 -5.36 15.07
C TYR A 41 1.78 -5.15 15.18
N PHE A 42 2.58 -6.07 14.64
CA PHE A 42 4.05 -6.05 14.75
C PHE A 42 4.73 -5.21 13.66
N ASP A 43 4.23 -5.24 12.43
CA ASP A 43 4.87 -4.61 11.27
C ASP A 43 4.64 -3.09 11.21
N TYR A 44 3.49 -2.61 11.70
CA TYR A 44 3.24 -1.17 11.82
C TYR A 44 4.05 -0.50 12.95
N SER A 45 4.63 -1.29 13.85
CA SER A 45 5.50 -0.79 14.91
C SER A 45 6.89 -0.34 14.40
N ILE A 46 7.29 -0.72 13.18
CA ILE A 46 8.70 -0.65 12.73
C ILE A 46 8.98 0.48 11.71
N GLY A 47 7.94 1.15 11.17
CA GLY A 47 8.10 2.29 10.26
C GLY A 47 6.89 3.23 10.24
N GLY A 48 7.10 4.48 9.84
CA GLY A 48 6.06 5.53 9.80
C GLY A 48 5.96 6.38 11.06
N ASN A 49 5.41 7.58 10.92
CA ASN A 49 5.26 8.55 11.99
C ASN A 49 4.00 8.32 12.86
N GLN A 50 3.77 9.17 13.86
CA GLN A 50 2.64 8.99 14.78
C GLN A 50 1.27 9.11 14.10
N ALA A 51 1.08 10.07 13.18
CA ALA A 51 -0.19 10.24 12.47
C ALA A 51 -0.51 9.04 11.55
N GLU A 52 0.52 8.47 10.93
CA GLU A 52 0.44 7.21 10.19
C GLU A 52 0.02 6.05 11.13
N LYS A 53 0.64 5.93 12.32
CA LYS A 53 0.31 4.91 13.34
C LYS A 53 -1.12 4.99 13.84
N ASP A 54 -1.57 6.18 14.19
CA ASP A 54 -2.92 6.40 14.70
C ASP A 54 -3.99 6.08 13.66
N TYR A 55 -3.69 6.35 12.38
CA TYR A 55 -4.61 6.01 11.29
C TYR A 55 -4.68 4.49 11.08
N CYS A 56 -3.52 3.84 11.00
CA CYS A 56 -3.43 2.45 10.55
C CYS A 56 -3.73 1.42 11.63
N ILE A 57 -3.53 1.69 12.93
CA ILE A 57 -3.84 0.75 14.01
C ILE A 57 -5.28 0.99 14.54
N SER A 58 -6.28 0.78 13.68
CA SER A 58 -7.68 0.90 14.09
C SER A 58 -8.41 -0.44 14.05
N ILE A 59 -8.77 -0.96 15.23
CA ILE A 59 -9.49 -2.22 15.41
C ILE A 59 -10.91 -2.22 14.79
N LEU A 60 -11.44 -1.05 14.44
CA LEU A 60 -12.76 -0.90 13.81
C LEU A 60 -12.71 -0.95 12.28
N HIS A 61 -11.52 -1.03 11.66
CA HIS A 61 -11.35 -0.92 10.21
C HIS A 61 -10.37 -1.95 9.66
N LEU A 62 -10.81 -3.21 9.62
CA LEU A 62 -10.00 -4.34 9.16
C LEU A 62 -9.40 -4.16 7.75
N THR A 63 -10.06 -3.40 6.86
CA THR A 63 -9.54 -3.11 5.51
C THR A 63 -8.49 -2.00 5.48
N ARG A 64 -8.51 -1.08 6.45
CA ARG A 64 -7.56 0.03 6.52
C ARG A 64 -6.14 -0.46 6.75
N ALA A 65 -6.01 -1.52 7.51
CA ALA A 65 -4.78 -2.27 7.69
C ALA A 65 -4.06 -2.57 6.36
N LEU A 66 -4.81 -3.17 5.45
CA LEU A 66 -4.32 -3.64 4.17
C LEU A 66 -3.96 -2.45 3.27
N ASP A 67 -4.76 -1.38 3.31
CA ASP A 67 -4.46 -0.15 2.57
C ASP A 67 -3.15 0.49 3.06
N CYS A 68 -2.90 0.47 4.37
CA CYS A 68 -1.66 0.99 4.96
C CYS A 68 -0.44 0.14 4.59
N ASP A 69 -0.54 -1.18 4.67
CA ASP A 69 0.53 -2.09 4.21
C ASP A 69 0.83 -1.84 2.73
N LYS A 70 -0.22 -1.70 1.91
CA LYS A 70 -0.08 -1.41 0.49
C LYS A 70 0.56 -0.04 0.25
N ALA A 71 0.18 1.00 0.99
CA ALA A 71 0.79 2.32 0.88
C ALA A 71 2.29 2.31 1.22
N ARG A 72 2.69 1.52 2.22
CA ARG A 72 4.09 1.29 2.60
C ARG A 72 4.86 0.54 1.51
N ASP A 73 4.32 -0.55 0.97
CA ASP A 73 4.96 -1.29 -0.13
C ASP A 73 5.21 -0.37 -1.34
N LEU A 74 4.27 0.54 -1.63
CA LEU A 74 4.45 1.55 -2.68
C LEU A 74 5.52 2.60 -2.33
N ALA A 75 5.70 2.94 -1.05
CA ALA A 75 6.77 3.84 -0.60
C ALA A 75 8.15 3.18 -0.76
N GLU A 76 8.27 1.90 -0.40
CA GLU A 76 9.48 1.11 -0.62
C GLU A 76 9.84 1.00 -2.11
N GLU A 77 8.84 0.75 -2.96
CA GLU A 77 9.02 0.76 -4.42
C GLU A 77 9.55 2.13 -4.89
N ALA A 78 8.97 3.23 -4.39
CA ALA A 78 9.40 4.57 -4.76
C ALA A 78 10.83 4.88 -4.30
N LEU A 79 11.21 4.47 -3.09
CA LEU A 79 12.57 4.61 -2.58
C LEU A 79 13.57 3.82 -3.42
N ALA A 80 13.27 2.55 -3.74
CA ALA A 80 14.10 1.74 -4.62
C ALA A 80 14.24 2.38 -6.01
N LYS A 81 13.15 2.92 -6.57
CA LYS A 81 13.17 3.61 -7.86
C LYS A 81 14.00 4.89 -7.81
N ALA A 82 13.96 5.65 -6.71
CA ALA A 82 14.77 6.84 -6.50
C ALA A 82 16.27 6.49 -6.41
N LYS A 83 16.64 5.50 -5.60
CA LYS A 83 18.01 4.98 -5.47
C LYS A 83 18.63 4.55 -6.81
N ASN A 84 17.81 3.97 -7.69
CA ASN A 84 18.26 3.54 -9.02
C ASN A 84 18.45 4.70 -10.01
N ASN A 85 17.80 5.83 -9.78
CA ASN A 85 17.74 6.94 -10.74
C ASN A 85 18.59 8.15 -10.34
N PHE A 86 18.94 8.29 -9.06
CA PHE A 86 19.56 9.49 -8.50
C PHE A 86 20.72 9.14 -7.56
N PRO A 87 21.71 10.03 -7.41
CA PRO A 87 22.79 9.83 -6.44
C PRO A 87 22.25 9.74 -5.01
N GLU A 88 22.85 8.88 -4.19
CA GLU A 88 22.46 8.67 -2.78
C GLU A 88 22.43 9.99 -1.99
N SER A 89 23.36 10.91 -2.28
CA SER A 89 23.44 12.23 -1.64
C SER A 89 22.24 13.15 -1.89
N THR A 90 21.36 12.79 -2.83
CA THR A 90 20.17 13.59 -3.20
C THR A 90 18.86 12.99 -2.68
N LEU A 91 18.93 11.86 -1.97
CA LEU A 91 17.75 11.15 -1.45
C LEU A 91 17.12 11.81 -0.22
N HIS A 92 17.74 12.86 0.31
CA HIS A 92 17.15 13.72 1.30
C HIS A 92 17.27 15.18 0.84
N ASN A 93 16.14 15.88 0.82
CA ASN A 93 15.98 17.26 0.42
C ASN A 93 16.40 17.61 -1.01
N GLY A 94 16.78 16.61 -1.83
CA GLY A 94 17.28 16.80 -3.19
C GLY A 94 16.45 16.17 -4.28
N SER A 95 17.05 16.07 -5.47
CA SER A 95 16.38 15.61 -6.68
C SER A 95 15.82 14.19 -6.54
N GLY A 96 16.58 13.28 -5.93
CA GLY A 96 16.12 11.92 -5.66
C GLY A 96 14.96 11.88 -4.66
N ASP A 97 15.00 12.74 -3.65
CA ASP A 97 13.92 12.89 -2.67
C ASP A 97 12.64 13.42 -3.32
N ALA A 98 12.76 14.54 -4.03
CA ALA A 98 11.65 15.18 -4.73
C ALA A 98 10.97 14.22 -5.73
N TYR A 99 11.79 13.48 -6.49
CA TYR A 99 11.30 12.42 -7.37
C TYR A 99 10.59 11.30 -6.60
N ARG A 100 11.14 10.85 -5.46
CA ARG A 100 10.54 9.81 -4.63
C ARG A 100 9.13 10.19 -4.18
N HIS A 101 8.94 11.41 -3.67
CA HIS A 101 7.64 11.94 -3.25
C HIS A 101 6.65 12.05 -4.42
N CYS A 102 7.08 12.57 -5.57
CA CYS A 102 6.26 12.60 -6.78
C CYS A 102 5.81 11.20 -7.20
N TYR A 103 6.74 10.26 -7.29
CA TYR A 103 6.47 8.91 -7.78
C TYR A 103 5.60 8.12 -6.80
N TRP A 104 5.89 8.18 -5.50
CA TRP A 104 5.05 7.56 -4.47
C TRP A 104 3.63 8.10 -4.48
N SER A 105 3.43 9.42 -4.50
CA SER A 105 2.09 10.00 -4.54
C SER A 105 1.32 9.66 -5.81
N GLY A 106 2.03 9.49 -6.94
CA GLY A 106 1.44 8.96 -8.16
C GLY A 106 1.03 7.49 -8.07
N LEU A 107 1.85 6.64 -7.44
CA LEU A 107 1.52 5.23 -7.18
C LEU A 107 0.28 5.11 -6.27
N LEU A 108 0.24 5.90 -5.19
CA LEU A 108 -0.93 6.00 -4.33
C LEU A 108 -2.17 6.46 -5.10
N THR A 109 -2.02 7.34 -6.08
CA THR A 109 -3.14 7.82 -6.92
C THR A 109 -3.67 6.70 -7.81
N PHE A 110 -2.79 5.87 -8.37
CA PHE A 110 -3.23 4.68 -9.10
C PHE A 110 -3.95 3.69 -8.20
N GLU A 111 -3.48 3.46 -6.98
CA GLU A 111 -4.08 2.49 -6.07
C GLU A 111 -5.40 3.01 -5.48
N PHE A 112 -5.37 4.16 -4.81
CA PHE A 112 -6.43 4.68 -3.94
C PHE A 112 -7.16 5.92 -4.50
N GLY A 113 -6.79 6.38 -5.70
CA GLY A 113 -7.26 7.64 -6.25
C GLY A 113 -6.64 8.86 -5.57
N VAL A 114 -6.97 10.05 -6.09
CA VAL A 114 -6.35 11.32 -5.67
C VAL A 114 -6.59 11.62 -4.19
N SER A 115 -7.81 11.41 -3.69
CA SER A 115 -8.16 11.69 -2.29
C SER A 115 -7.45 10.75 -1.32
N GLY A 116 -7.36 9.45 -1.65
CA GLY A 116 -6.61 8.48 -0.85
C GLY A 116 -5.12 8.82 -0.82
N ALA A 117 -4.54 9.13 -1.98
CA ALA A 117 -3.15 9.55 -2.10
C ALA A 117 -2.82 10.81 -1.28
N LYS A 118 -3.72 11.80 -1.27
CA LYS A 118 -3.57 12.98 -0.42
C LYS A 118 -3.63 12.60 1.06
N GLY A 119 -4.58 11.74 1.45
CA GLY A 119 -4.73 11.31 2.84
C GLY A 119 -3.50 10.59 3.41
N PHE A 120 -2.87 9.71 2.62
CA PHE A 120 -1.62 9.05 3.00
C PHE A 120 -0.43 10.01 3.00
N GLY A 121 -0.25 10.79 1.93
CA GLY A 121 0.85 11.73 1.81
C GLY A 121 0.83 12.81 2.92
N ASP A 122 -0.32 13.42 3.19
CA ASP A 122 -0.43 14.43 4.25
C ASP A 122 -0.08 13.86 5.63
N ARG A 123 -0.51 12.62 5.93
CA ARG A 123 -0.17 11.94 7.19
C ARG A 123 1.31 11.66 7.29
N HIS A 124 1.96 11.26 6.20
CA HIS A 124 3.41 11.04 6.17
C HIS A 124 4.21 12.29 6.52
N GLU A 125 3.71 13.46 6.14
CA GLU A 125 4.34 14.74 6.49
C GLU A 125 3.90 15.29 7.86
N ASP A 126 3.00 14.61 8.58
CA ASP A 126 2.39 15.10 9.82
C ASP A 126 3.02 14.47 11.07
N TYR A 127 4.24 14.93 11.39
CA TYR A 127 4.94 14.52 12.60
C TYR A 127 5.56 15.68 13.38
N PRO A 128 5.65 15.55 14.72
CA PRO A 128 6.29 16.56 15.54
C PRO A 128 7.73 16.78 15.08
N LYS A 129 8.12 18.06 14.92
CA LYS A 129 9.45 18.49 14.47
C LYS A 129 9.78 18.27 12.98
N ASN A 130 8.80 17.98 12.12
CA ASN A 130 9.03 18.09 10.68
C ASN A 130 9.42 19.54 10.32
N PRO A 131 10.63 19.82 9.79
CA PRO A 131 11.03 21.16 9.41
C PRO A 131 10.04 21.75 8.39
N SER A 132 9.59 22.98 8.61
CA SER A 132 8.53 23.58 7.78
C SER A 132 8.89 23.66 6.29
N GLY A 133 10.17 23.87 5.96
CA GLY A 133 10.68 23.86 4.59
C GLY A 133 10.59 22.48 3.94
N GLU A 134 10.98 21.42 4.66
CA GLU A 134 10.91 20.02 4.19
C GLU A 134 9.46 19.62 3.96
N LYS A 135 8.59 19.83 4.96
CA LYS A 135 7.15 19.61 4.84
C LYS A 135 6.53 20.32 3.62
N ALA A 136 6.89 21.57 3.37
CA ALA A 136 6.37 22.32 2.23
C ALA A 136 6.86 21.76 0.88
N MET A 137 8.14 21.37 0.82
CA MET A 137 8.74 20.70 -0.34
C MET A 137 8.00 19.38 -0.65
N ASP A 138 7.83 18.53 0.36
CA ASP A 138 7.25 17.20 0.19
C ASP A 138 5.76 17.26 -0.13
N LEU A 139 5.00 18.15 0.52
CA LEU A 139 3.60 18.38 0.17
C LEU A 139 3.42 18.88 -1.28
N ASN A 140 4.31 19.75 -1.76
CA ASN A 140 4.32 20.17 -3.17
C ASN A 140 4.60 18.99 -4.09
N ASN A 141 5.65 18.22 -3.80
CA ASN A 141 6.08 17.11 -4.65
C ASN A 141 5.02 16.00 -4.70
N ASN A 142 4.40 15.70 -3.56
CA ASN A 142 3.23 14.83 -3.46
C ASN A 142 2.08 15.35 -4.34
N ASN A 143 1.80 16.66 -4.30
CA ASN A 143 0.75 17.25 -5.14
C ASN A 143 1.01 17.13 -6.65
N VAL A 144 2.25 17.36 -7.08
CA VAL A 144 2.64 17.16 -8.47
C VAL A 144 2.48 15.70 -8.87
N GLY A 145 2.89 14.75 -8.00
CA GLY A 145 2.71 13.31 -8.20
C GLY A 145 1.26 12.90 -8.49
N ARG A 146 0.32 13.37 -7.66
CA ARG A 146 -1.13 13.13 -7.89
C ARG A 146 -1.61 13.71 -9.22
N THR A 147 -1.14 14.92 -9.55
CA THR A 147 -1.52 15.63 -10.76
C THR A 147 -1.06 14.87 -12.02
N VAL A 148 0.21 14.47 -12.07
CA VAL A 148 0.74 13.74 -13.24
C VAL A 148 0.12 12.35 -13.37
N ALA A 149 -0.11 11.64 -12.26
CA ALA A 149 -0.75 10.33 -12.30
C ALA A 149 -2.19 10.39 -12.84
N SER A 150 -2.92 11.48 -12.56
CA SER A 150 -4.29 11.65 -13.06
C SER A 150 -4.37 11.82 -14.59
N GLN A 151 -3.25 12.11 -15.25
CA GLN A 151 -3.14 12.29 -16.69
C GLN A 151 -2.58 11.04 -17.40
N ILE A 152 -2.24 10.00 -16.64
CA ILE A 152 -1.59 8.79 -17.13
C ILE A 152 -2.56 7.62 -16.98
N LYS A 153 -2.48 6.64 -17.90
CA LYS A 153 -3.22 5.39 -17.78
C LYS A 153 -2.91 4.73 -16.44
N LYS A 154 -3.94 4.46 -15.64
CA LYS A 154 -3.80 3.81 -14.32
C LYS A 154 -2.94 2.54 -14.43
N GLY A 155 -1.91 2.47 -13.60
CA GLY A 155 -0.97 1.35 -13.53
C GLY A 155 0.24 1.45 -14.46
N ASP A 156 0.31 2.46 -15.34
CA ASP A 156 1.52 2.69 -16.16
C ASP A 156 2.62 3.38 -15.34
N LYS A 157 3.34 2.54 -14.59
CA LYS A 157 4.45 2.95 -13.71
C LYS A 157 5.63 3.56 -14.46
N ASN A 158 5.87 3.14 -15.70
CA ASN A 158 6.97 3.67 -16.50
C ASN A 158 6.66 5.09 -16.97
N ALA A 159 5.45 5.32 -17.48
CA ALA A 159 4.98 6.66 -17.82
C ALA A 159 4.98 7.57 -16.58
N LEU A 160 4.53 7.08 -15.42
CA LEU A 160 4.55 7.85 -14.17
C LEU A 160 5.98 8.24 -13.75
N SER A 161 6.91 7.29 -13.79
CA SER A 161 8.32 7.55 -13.50
C SER A 161 8.91 8.59 -14.46
N ALA A 162 8.61 8.48 -15.76
CA ALA A 162 9.08 9.45 -16.75
C ALA A 162 8.48 10.84 -16.50
N ALA A 163 7.19 10.93 -16.20
CA ALA A 163 6.51 12.18 -15.90
C ALA A 163 7.04 12.88 -14.63
N CYS A 164 7.39 12.12 -13.58
CA CYS A 164 8.03 12.68 -12.40
C CYS A 164 9.46 13.17 -12.67
N LYS A 165 10.24 12.47 -13.49
CA LYS A 165 11.54 12.98 -13.96
C LYS A 165 11.41 14.25 -14.77
N GLN A 166 10.43 14.30 -15.68
CA GLN A 166 10.13 15.51 -16.45
C GLN A 166 9.71 16.66 -15.52
N ALA A 167 8.84 16.40 -14.54
CA ALA A 167 8.43 17.40 -13.56
C ALA A 167 9.59 17.98 -12.75
N LEU A 168 10.60 17.16 -12.45
CA LEU A 168 11.83 17.62 -11.83
C LEU A 168 12.61 18.54 -12.77
N THR A 169 12.83 18.13 -14.02
CA THR A 169 13.53 18.93 -15.04
C THR A 169 12.80 20.26 -15.34
N ASP A 170 11.47 20.25 -15.30
CA ASP A 170 10.62 21.44 -15.48
C ASP A 170 10.64 22.40 -14.27
N GLY A 171 11.27 22.04 -13.15
CA GLY A 171 11.26 22.83 -11.91
C GLY A 171 9.91 22.83 -11.17
N ARG A 172 9.01 21.91 -11.52
CA ARG A 172 7.71 21.73 -10.82
C ARG A 172 7.88 21.03 -9.48
N LEU A 173 8.87 20.14 -9.37
CA LEU A 173 9.28 19.57 -8.09
C LEU A 173 10.22 20.55 -7.35
N LYS A 174 10.16 20.55 -6.02
CA LYS A 174 10.99 21.37 -5.15
C LYS A 174 12.08 20.53 -4.49
N THR A 175 13.22 21.15 -4.27
CA THR A 175 14.36 20.67 -3.48
C THR A 175 14.77 21.79 -2.52
N LEU A 176 15.60 21.48 -1.52
CA LEU A 176 16.15 22.45 -0.55
C LEU A 176 17.69 22.52 -0.57
N ASN A 177 18.34 21.75 -1.44
CA ASN A 177 19.79 21.72 -1.64
C ASN A 177 20.20 22.22 -3.03
#